data_AF-A0A928P1Y7-F1
#
_entry.id   AF-A0A928P1Y7-F1
#
_cell.length_a   1.000
_cell.length_b   1.000
_cell.length_c   1.000
_cell.angle_alpha   90.00
_cell.angle_beta   90.00
_cell.angle_gamma   90.00
#
_symmetry.space_group_name_H-M   'P 1'
#
loop_
_entity.id
_entity.type
_entity.pdbx_description
1 polymer ?
#
loop_
_entity_poly.entity_id
_entity_poly.type
_entity_poly.pdbx_seq_one_letter_code
_entity_poly.pdbx_strand_id
1 'polypeptide(L)'
;MVDVLYDCGGVKRADLRLRTKYYGIKTKIFLIEKNHYVIQLLNFLDMFDAIKEDFNYNIRSVGDWVELTSKEPNTVIEEVEPLTNIAHNNEGIFLTNEMFQSLMVSRFPHVDFVGIRVEHHNGPNIIITVSEDTNDTDITAIRTFVQELKNAFVTITVVKDSTTKAFLCYKNVELACTDKDFAFSRADAEFWFDNVEKIYSGEVCKDNLRYFDSSKTKCYMDFSVWNNENINIRSNALLYDTIYISFPLGGHIDEFLQQQHLAIKDLEEMVARNKLVLLLPNTESRYDKRVIDRLYQINNNAVVSKRGINALMAMFYCELEKKYLSFWEGNENVLEAICEQCIKSSDPKLKILYDWLIWPIKTKRESYELLTSYSPIKLPAIGANNLFEYLQQDFKEGMDIGFELTVNSNAIHLATALQATYFPFANSGENGIYSDVAASNILGSVINAYQYSHDEQQQSINAYSQMLEKERKSIYLLKSDNLISLKNVLDYADKYNTAITLKKILQTLSELDDEQQRNKISEYNNLIAEIGKEKISGESFVNYTLGGAGLIPVVGAGASIVSIILQFLKDIGVKRNSVINKFKLDKASTADEVYVLDKLSRVAKISLQ
;
A
#
# COMPACT_ATOMS: atom_id res chain seq x y z
N MET A 1 6.27 47.74 5.61
CA MET A 1 5.88 46.96 6.80
C MET A 1 6.23 45.51 6.49
N VAL A 2 6.56 44.69 7.49
CA VAL A 2 6.74 43.25 7.26
C VAL A 2 5.37 42.62 7.45
N ASP A 3 4.83 42.01 6.41
CA ASP A 3 3.64 41.20 6.53
C ASP A 3 3.99 39.99 7.40
N VAL A 4 3.44 39.98 8.61
CA VAL A 4 3.57 38.86 9.53
C VAL A 4 2.74 37.73 8.92
N LEU A 5 3.41 36.71 8.40
CA LEU A 5 2.76 35.49 7.92
C LEU A 5 1.98 34.86 9.09
N TYR A 6 0.66 35.02 9.06
CA TYR A 6 -0.28 34.36 9.96
C TYR A 6 -0.40 32.89 9.57
N ASP A 7 0.65 32.13 9.90
CA ASP A 7 0.70 30.74 9.52
C ASP A 7 -0.32 29.92 10.32
N CYS A 8 -1.12 29.15 9.59
CA CYS A 8 -2.24 28.36 10.10
C CYS A 8 -2.18 26.89 9.63
N GLY A 9 -1.13 26.47 8.90
CA GLY A 9 -1.08 25.13 8.33
C GLY A 9 -1.17 24.02 9.40
N GLY A 10 -0.32 24.09 10.42
CA GLY A 10 -0.34 23.14 11.55
C GLY A 10 -1.70 23.09 12.28
N VAL A 11 -2.36 24.25 12.42
CA VAL A 11 -3.71 24.36 13.02
C VAL A 11 -4.77 23.67 12.17
N LYS A 12 -4.72 23.84 10.84
CA LYS A 12 -5.61 23.10 9.93
C LYS A 12 -5.32 21.60 9.91
N ARG A 13 -4.08 21.16 10.20
CA ARG A 13 -3.76 19.74 10.42
C ARG A 13 -4.32 19.22 11.76
N ALA A 14 -4.28 20.01 12.83
CA ALA A 14 -4.92 19.64 14.10
C ALA A 14 -6.44 19.48 13.92
N ASP A 15 -7.10 20.39 13.21
CA ASP A 15 -8.51 20.27 12.80
C ASP A 15 -8.77 19.03 11.91
N LEU A 16 -7.96 18.81 10.88
CA LEU A 16 -8.10 17.66 9.99
C LEU A 16 -7.95 16.33 10.75
N ARG A 17 -6.98 16.24 11.68
CA ARG A 17 -6.78 15.06 12.53
C ARG A 17 -7.97 14.86 13.48
N LEU A 18 -8.53 15.93 14.06
CA LEU A 18 -9.75 15.87 14.87
C LEU A 18 -10.94 15.30 14.07
N ARG A 19 -11.23 15.87 12.89
CA ARG A 19 -12.29 15.40 11.95
C ARG A 19 -12.02 14.02 11.35
N THR A 20 -10.83 13.45 11.55
CA THR A 20 -10.43 12.12 11.07
C THR A 20 -10.51 11.07 12.17
N LYS A 21 -10.19 11.44 13.41
CA LYS A 21 -10.36 10.58 14.58
C LYS A 21 -11.83 10.40 14.96
N TYR A 22 -12.64 11.45 14.78
CA TYR A 22 -14.07 11.47 15.08
C TYR A 22 -14.91 11.77 13.84
N TYR A 23 -15.54 10.74 13.28
CA TYR A 23 -16.39 10.86 12.10
C TYR A 23 -17.65 11.67 12.40
N GLY A 24 -18.00 12.60 11.51
CA GLY A 24 -19.16 13.50 11.66
C GLY A 24 -18.89 14.81 12.41
N ILE A 25 -17.73 14.99 13.04
CA ILE A 25 -17.38 16.27 13.69
C ILE A 25 -17.35 17.42 12.67
N LYS A 26 -18.02 18.52 13.03
CA LYS A 26 -18.13 19.76 12.27
C LYS A 26 -17.48 20.88 13.07
N THR A 27 -16.63 21.67 12.41
CA THR A 27 -15.75 22.66 13.04
C THR A 27 -15.72 24.00 12.28
N LYS A 28 -15.34 25.06 12.99
CA LYS A 28 -14.82 26.33 12.44
C LYS A 28 -13.46 26.61 13.07
N ILE A 29 -12.58 27.33 12.37
CA ILE A 29 -11.27 27.75 12.89
C ILE A 29 -11.23 29.29 12.90
N PHE A 30 -10.82 29.89 14.01
CA PHE A 30 -10.70 31.34 14.15
C PHE A 30 -9.29 31.74 14.57
N LEU A 31 -8.75 32.79 13.96
CA LEU A 31 -7.61 33.55 14.48
C LEU A 31 -8.14 34.56 15.50
N ILE A 32 -7.63 34.52 16.74
CA ILE A 32 -8.15 35.39 17.83
C ILE A 32 -7.11 36.42 18.32
N GLU A 33 -5.83 36.08 18.26
CA GLU A 33 -4.69 37.00 18.36
C GLU A 33 -3.50 36.42 17.58
N LYS A 34 -2.37 37.14 17.50
CA LYS A 34 -1.24 36.74 16.64
C LYS A 34 -0.75 35.31 16.96
N ASN A 35 -0.88 34.42 15.97
CA ASN A 35 -0.52 33.01 16.01
C ASN A 35 -1.31 32.17 17.05
N HIS A 36 -2.40 32.70 17.61
CA HIS A 36 -3.28 32.00 18.55
C HIS A 36 -4.62 31.74 17.89
N TYR A 37 -4.98 30.46 17.79
CA TYR A 37 -6.17 30.00 17.09
C TYR A 37 -7.13 29.23 17.99
N VAL A 38 -8.41 29.26 17.62
CA VAL A 38 -9.48 28.56 18.33
C VAL A 38 -10.27 27.73 17.33
N ILE A 39 -10.36 26.42 17.56
CA ILE A 39 -11.23 25.51 16.82
C ILE A 39 -12.55 25.42 17.59
N GLN A 40 -13.63 25.93 17.00
CA GLN A 40 -14.98 25.75 17.52
C GLN A 40 -15.54 24.41 17.05
N LEU A 41 -15.94 23.57 18.00
CA LEU A 41 -16.75 22.38 17.78
C LEU A 41 -18.23 22.79 17.63
N LEU A 42 -18.92 22.30 16.61
CA LEU A 42 -20.31 22.69 16.26
C LEU A 42 -21.37 21.64 16.63
N ASN A 43 -20.98 20.37 16.79
CA ASN A 43 -21.82 19.24 17.17
C ASN A 43 -21.09 18.37 18.22
N PHE A 44 -21.67 17.25 18.68
CA PHE A 44 -21.06 16.41 19.75
C PHE A 44 -20.79 17.19 21.06
N LEU A 45 -21.53 18.27 21.33
CA LEU A 45 -21.28 19.21 22.42
C LEU A 45 -21.47 18.60 23.83
N ASP A 46 -22.27 17.54 23.92
CA ASP A 46 -22.48 16.69 25.10
C ASP A 46 -21.28 15.78 25.43
N MET A 47 -20.33 15.64 24.49
CA MET A 47 -19.06 14.92 24.65
C MET A 47 -17.84 15.87 24.68
N PHE A 48 -18.07 17.19 24.71
CA PHE A 48 -17.03 18.21 24.49
C PHE A 48 -15.79 18.04 25.38
N ASP A 49 -15.94 17.76 26.67
CA ASP A 49 -14.80 17.67 27.59
C ASP A 49 -13.89 16.48 27.26
N ALA A 50 -14.44 15.33 26.88
CA ALA A 50 -13.67 14.15 26.47
C ALA A 50 -12.96 14.38 25.12
N ILE A 51 -13.63 15.04 24.17
CA ILE A 51 -13.05 15.43 22.88
C ILE A 51 -11.95 16.48 23.08
N LYS A 52 -12.12 17.42 24.03
CA LYS A 52 -11.11 18.44 24.38
C LYS A 52 -9.90 17.85 25.08
N GLU A 53 -10.09 16.89 25.99
CA GLU A 53 -8.99 16.15 26.62
C GLU A 53 -8.16 15.41 25.56
N ASP A 54 -8.80 14.61 24.71
CA ASP A 54 -8.12 13.89 23.65
C ASP A 54 -7.45 14.82 22.63
N PHE A 55 -8.11 15.93 22.25
CA PHE A 55 -7.52 16.94 21.37
C PHE A 55 -6.22 17.52 21.94
N ASN A 56 -6.21 17.83 23.25
CA ASN A 56 -5.09 18.46 23.92
C ASN A 56 -3.87 17.56 24.07
N TYR A 57 -4.06 16.24 24.19
CA TYR A 57 -2.99 15.26 24.43
C TYR A 57 -2.60 14.41 23.22
N ASN A 58 -3.53 14.14 22.29
CA ASN A 58 -3.38 13.14 21.23
C ASN A 58 -3.62 13.67 19.81
N ILE A 59 -3.91 14.96 19.60
CA ILE A 59 -4.25 15.52 18.27
C ILE A 59 -3.47 16.78 17.91
N ARG A 60 -3.48 17.82 18.76
CA ARG A 60 -2.72 19.06 18.50
C ARG A 60 -1.22 18.84 18.70
N SER A 61 -0.37 19.53 17.94
CA SER A 61 1.07 19.47 18.16
C SER A 61 1.45 20.40 19.32
N VAL A 62 2.46 20.03 20.13
CA VAL A 62 2.86 20.81 21.33
C VAL A 62 3.34 22.24 21.00
N GLY A 63 3.76 22.50 19.75
CA GLY A 63 4.11 23.83 19.26
C GLY A 63 2.94 24.66 18.71
N ASP A 64 1.76 24.08 18.51
CA ASP A 64 0.60 24.78 17.95
C ASP A 64 -0.17 25.49 19.07
N TRP A 65 -0.24 26.83 19.06
CA TRP A 65 -1.08 27.58 19.99
C TRP A 65 -2.55 27.56 19.52
N VAL A 66 -3.17 26.39 19.69
CA VAL A 66 -4.57 26.11 19.33
C VAL A 66 -5.37 25.53 20.50
N GLU A 67 -6.57 26.06 20.72
CA GLU A 67 -7.54 25.55 21.70
C GLU A 67 -8.83 25.05 21.06
N LEU A 68 -9.45 24.02 21.67
CA LEU A 68 -10.80 23.58 21.33
C LEU A 68 -11.85 24.29 22.20
N THR A 69 -12.93 24.80 21.60
CA THR A 69 -14.06 25.45 22.28
C THR A 69 -15.41 24.87 21.82
N SER A 70 -16.43 24.94 22.68
CA SER A 70 -17.84 24.64 22.37
C SER A 70 -18.66 25.89 22.04
N LYS A 71 -18.04 27.07 22.04
CA LYS A 71 -18.66 28.37 21.77
C LYS A 71 -17.76 29.23 20.89
N GLU A 72 -18.37 29.95 19.95
CA GLU A 72 -17.72 30.97 19.14
C GLU A 72 -16.97 31.98 20.02
N PRO A 73 -15.71 32.36 19.70
CA PRO A 73 -14.92 33.25 20.53
C PRO A 73 -15.41 34.70 20.44
N ASN A 74 -15.41 35.41 21.57
CA ASN A 74 -15.87 36.82 21.64
C ASN A 74 -15.00 37.81 20.84
N THR A 75 -13.79 37.38 20.44
CA THR A 75 -12.83 38.15 19.65
C THR A 75 -12.44 37.29 18.45
N VAL A 76 -12.69 37.78 17.25
CA VAL A 76 -12.27 37.16 15.98
C VAL A 76 -11.50 38.21 15.18
N ILE A 77 -10.33 37.84 14.68
CA ILE A 77 -9.58 38.61 13.68
C ILE A 77 -9.92 38.10 12.27
N GLU A 78 -9.96 36.78 12.10
CA GLU A 78 -10.21 36.10 10.83
C GLU A 78 -10.87 34.73 11.09
N GLU A 79 -11.80 34.31 10.24
CA GLU A 79 -12.25 32.91 10.16
C GLU A 79 -11.43 32.20 9.08
N VAL A 80 -10.87 31.05 9.43
CA VAL A 80 -9.88 30.32 8.62
C VAL A 80 -10.51 29.03 8.08
N GLU A 81 -10.58 28.91 6.76
CA GLU A 81 -11.17 27.74 6.09
C GLU A 81 -10.44 26.43 6.42
N PRO A 82 -11.14 25.39 6.93
CA PRO A 82 -10.58 24.06 7.16
C PRO A 82 -10.00 23.40 5.90
N LEU A 83 -9.04 22.48 6.06
CA LEU A 83 -8.53 21.69 4.94
C LEU A 83 -9.63 20.74 4.40
N THR A 84 -10.03 20.96 3.15
CA THR A 84 -10.98 20.16 2.37
C THR A 84 -10.26 19.12 1.51
N ASN A 85 -9.34 19.55 0.64
CA ASN A 85 -8.35 18.66 0.02
C ASN A 85 -7.14 18.52 0.96
N ILE A 86 -6.88 17.31 1.45
CA ILE A 86 -5.81 17.01 2.40
C ILE A 86 -4.40 17.23 1.83
N ALA A 87 -4.26 17.25 0.50
CA ALA A 87 -2.99 17.42 -0.20
C ALA A 87 -2.68 18.89 -0.56
N HIS A 88 -3.62 19.81 -0.33
CA HIS A 88 -3.56 21.17 -0.88
C HIS A 88 -2.29 21.92 -0.49
N ASN A 89 -1.49 22.33 -1.49
CA ASN A 89 -0.21 23.04 -1.36
C ASN A 89 0.82 22.42 -0.38
N ASN A 90 0.58 21.19 0.11
CA ASN A 90 1.26 20.61 1.25
C ASN A 90 1.13 21.44 2.55
N GLU A 91 0.05 22.23 2.68
CA GLU A 91 -0.24 23.14 3.80
C GLU A 91 -0.17 22.42 5.16
N GLY A 92 0.77 22.82 6.01
CA GLY A 92 0.92 22.38 7.41
C GLY A 92 1.56 21.03 7.66
N ILE A 93 2.13 20.34 6.66
CA ILE A 93 2.65 18.98 6.88
C ILE A 93 3.79 18.96 7.91
N PHE A 94 3.75 17.97 8.81
CA PHE A 94 4.81 17.77 9.79
C PHE A 94 6.09 17.29 9.08
N LEU A 95 7.19 18.03 9.29
CA LEU A 95 8.49 17.73 8.72
C LEU A 95 9.58 17.86 9.78
N THR A 96 10.35 16.79 10.01
CA THR A 96 11.69 16.92 10.60
C THR A 96 12.65 17.54 9.59
N ASN A 97 13.83 17.98 10.03
CA ASN A 97 14.84 18.53 9.12
C ASN A 97 15.22 17.54 8.00
N GLU A 98 15.33 16.24 8.28
CA GLU A 98 15.56 15.22 7.22
C GLU A 98 14.36 15.07 6.26
N MET A 99 13.12 15.13 6.76
CA MET A 99 11.93 15.06 5.90
C MET A 99 11.85 16.27 4.97
N PHE A 100 12.05 17.48 5.50
CA PHE A 100 12.05 18.71 4.70
C PHE A 100 13.16 18.68 3.66
N GLN A 101 14.38 18.27 4.03
CA GLN A 101 15.50 18.13 3.11
C GLN A 101 15.22 17.11 1.99
N SER A 102 14.67 15.95 2.36
CA SER A 102 14.24 14.90 1.42
C SER A 102 13.15 15.43 0.47
N LEU A 103 12.16 16.16 0.99
CA LEU A 103 11.08 16.79 0.23
C LEU A 103 11.62 17.79 -0.81
N MET A 104 12.54 18.68 -0.42
CA MET A 104 13.15 19.66 -1.32
C MET A 104 13.94 19.00 -2.47
N VAL A 105 14.80 18.03 -2.15
CA VAL A 105 15.55 17.27 -3.18
C VAL A 105 14.61 16.46 -4.08
N SER A 106 13.46 16.01 -3.55
CA SER A 106 12.46 15.27 -4.34
C SER A 106 11.60 16.15 -5.24
N ARG A 107 11.25 17.39 -4.81
CA ARG A 107 10.45 18.33 -5.61
C ARG A 107 11.27 19.01 -6.70
N PHE A 108 12.56 19.28 -6.44
CA PHE A 108 13.48 19.94 -7.36
C PHE A 108 14.68 19.03 -7.68
N PRO A 109 14.46 17.86 -8.34
CA PRO A 109 15.51 16.87 -8.55
C PRO A 109 16.61 17.31 -9.53
N HIS A 110 16.39 18.42 -10.24
CA HIS A 110 17.36 19.10 -11.10
C HIS A 110 18.21 20.16 -10.37
N VAL A 111 17.89 20.49 -9.11
CA VAL A 111 18.62 21.51 -8.34
C VAL A 111 19.69 20.87 -7.46
N ASP A 112 20.92 21.36 -7.62
CA ASP A 112 22.07 20.97 -6.82
C ASP A 112 22.07 21.69 -5.46
N PHE A 113 21.27 21.19 -4.51
CA PHE A 113 21.30 21.65 -3.13
C PHE A 113 22.64 21.33 -2.46
N VAL A 114 23.31 22.35 -1.91
CA VAL A 114 24.55 22.24 -1.13
C VAL A 114 24.24 22.02 0.36
N GLY A 115 23.18 22.66 0.86
CA GLY A 115 22.82 22.61 2.28
C GLY A 115 21.46 23.23 2.56
N ILE A 116 20.76 22.72 3.56
CA ILE A 116 19.49 23.27 4.04
C ILE A 116 19.55 23.26 5.56
N ARG A 117 19.30 24.40 6.19
CA ARG A 117 19.38 24.57 7.65
C ARG A 117 18.18 25.36 8.17
N VAL A 118 17.66 24.93 9.30
CA VAL A 118 16.70 25.70 10.10
C VAL A 118 17.46 26.26 11.32
N GLU A 119 17.38 27.57 11.52
CA GLU A 119 17.96 28.27 12.67
C GLU A 119 16.83 28.85 13.52
N HIS A 120 16.94 28.82 14.85
CA HIS A 120 15.84 29.24 15.75
C HIS A 120 16.03 30.63 16.38
N HIS A 121 17.06 31.36 15.96
CA HIS A 121 17.36 32.70 16.47
C HIS A 121 16.31 33.71 15.99
N ASN A 122 15.55 34.28 16.95
CA ASN A 122 14.37 35.14 16.70
C ASN A 122 13.21 34.42 15.96
N GLY A 123 13.07 33.11 16.19
CA GLY A 123 12.08 32.25 15.52
C GLY A 123 12.73 31.33 14.48
N PRO A 124 11.98 30.36 13.93
CA PRO A 124 12.50 29.45 12.90
C PRO A 124 12.73 30.21 11.59
N ASN A 125 13.99 30.35 11.18
CA ASN A 125 14.42 30.89 9.90
C ASN A 125 15.01 29.75 9.08
N ILE A 126 14.78 29.72 7.77
CA ILE A 126 15.33 28.68 6.90
C ILE A 126 16.31 29.25 5.88
N ILE A 127 17.46 28.59 5.77
CA ILE A 127 18.56 28.93 4.86
C ILE A 127 18.78 27.75 3.93
N ILE A 128 18.55 27.98 2.64
CA ILE A 128 18.70 27.03 1.56
C ILE A 128 19.91 27.47 0.70
N THR A 129 20.94 26.64 0.65
CA THR A 129 22.15 26.84 -0.15
C THR A 129 22.09 25.92 -1.37
N VAL A 130 22.22 26.51 -2.56
CA VAL A 130 22.20 25.81 -3.86
C VAL A 130 23.48 26.11 -4.65
N SER A 131 23.79 25.30 -5.67
CA SER A 131 24.89 25.54 -6.60
C SER A 131 24.81 26.93 -7.25
N GLU A 132 25.96 27.55 -7.52
CA GLU A 132 26.10 28.77 -8.33
C GLU A 132 25.40 28.68 -9.69
N ASP A 133 25.39 27.48 -10.30
CA ASP A 133 24.74 27.23 -11.60
C ASP A 133 23.19 27.21 -11.53
N THR A 134 22.61 27.27 -10.33
CA THR A 134 21.14 27.28 -10.15
C THR A 134 20.57 28.60 -10.69
N ASN A 135 19.59 28.51 -11.57
CA ASN A 135 18.96 29.69 -12.16
C ASN A 135 17.96 30.36 -11.20
N ASP A 136 17.64 31.63 -11.48
CA ASP A 136 16.85 32.45 -10.57
C ASP A 136 15.34 32.10 -10.59
N THR A 137 14.88 31.39 -11.62
CA THR A 137 13.52 30.82 -11.70
C THR A 137 13.36 29.69 -10.70
N ASP A 138 14.32 28.76 -10.61
CA ASP A 138 14.33 27.68 -9.62
C ASP A 138 14.45 28.23 -8.20
N ILE A 139 15.28 29.25 -7.97
CA ILE A 139 15.36 29.95 -6.67
C ILE A 139 14.02 30.58 -6.28
N THR A 140 13.28 31.12 -7.25
CA THR A 140 11.95 31.68 -7.02
C THR A 140 10.94 30.57 -6.72
N ALA A 141 10.92 29.48 -7.50
CA ALA A 141 10.03 28.33 -7.28
C ALA A 141 10.29 27.64 -5.93
N ILE A 142 11.56 27.51 -5.51
CA ILE A 142 11.96 27.04 -4.18
C ILE A 142 11.39 27.94 -3.08
N ARG A 143 11.50 29.26 -3.22
CA ARG A 143 10.94 30.19 -2.21
C ARG A 143 9.42 30.08 -2.14
N THR A 144 8.74 30.10 -3.28
CA THR A 144 7.28 29.98 -3.37
C THR A 144 6.79 28.68 -2.74
N PHE A 145 7.37 27.53 -3.11
CA PHE A 145 7.01 26.23 -2.54
C PHE A 145 7.13 26.19 -1.02
N VAL A 146 8.22 26.73 -0.45
CA VAL A 146 8.44 26.76 1.00
C VAL A 146 7.50 27.75 1.72
N GLN A 147 6.99 28.77 1.03
CA GLN A 147 5.91 29.64 1.52
C GLN A 147 4.53 28.93 1.46
N GLU A 148 4.26 28.19 0.37
CA GLU A 148 3.03 27.43 0.15
C GLU A 148 2.85 26.28 1.15
N LEU A 149 3.96 25.69 1.65
CA LEU A 149 3.94 24.69 2.73
C LEU A 149 3.20 25.18 3.98
N LYS A 150 3.13 26.49 4.25
CA LYS A 150 2.52 27.05 5.48
C LYS A 150 2.96 26.29 6.73
N ASN A 151 4.27 26.31 6.91
CA ASN A 151 4.98 25.93 8.12
C ASN A 151 5.69 27.19 8.61
N ALA A 152 5.60 27.46 9.92
CA ALA A 152 5.72 28.79 10.55
C ALA A 152 7.10 29.49 10.52
N PHE A 153 7.84 29.41 9.41
CA PHE A 153 9.11 30.06 9.15
C PHE A 153 8.98 31.58 9.09
N VAL A 154 9.82 32.29 9.86
CA VAL A 154 9.83 33.75 9.94
C VAL A 154 10.55 34.39 8.74
N THR A 155 11.59 33.73 8.21
CA THR A 155 12.25 34.11 6.95
C THR A 155 12.67 32.87 6.15
N ILE A 156 12.64 33.01 4.81
CA ILE A 156 13.04 31.99 3.84
C ILE A 156 14.13 32.58 2.95
N THR A 157 15.38 32.19 3.22
CA THR A 157 16.56 32.68 2.54
C THR A 157 17.09 31.60 1.59
N VAL A 158 17.34 31.98 0.34
CA VAL A 158 17.96 31.10 -0.67
C VAL A 158 19.24 31.78 -1.17
N VAL A 159 20.37 31.09 -1.11
CA VAL A 159 21.70 31.59 -1.47
C VAL A 159 22.43 30.63 -2.40
N LYS A 160 23.27 31.19 -3.28
CA LYS A 160 24.18 30.42 -4.14
C LYS A 160 25.52 30.18 -3.44
N ASP A 161 26.16 29.06 -3.71
CA ASP A 161 27.54 28.74 -3.31
C ASP A 161 28.33 28.22 -4.52
N SER A 162 29.44 28.90 -4.81
CA SER A 162 30.43 28.56 -5.85
C SER A 162 31.61 27.74 -5.34
N THR A 163 31.68 27.45 -4.04
CA THR A 163 32.82 26.76 -3.40
C THR A 163 32.58 25.27 -3.22
N THR A 164 31.36 24.85 -2.87
CA THR A 164 31.05 23.45 -2.56
C THR A 164 30.62 22.65 -3.80
N LYS A 165 31.25 21.49 -4.01
CA LYS A 165 30.88 20.50 -5.04
C LYS A 165 30.28 19.20 -4.48
N ALA A 166 29.98 19.19 -3.18
CA ALA A 166 29.30 18.10 -2.50
C ALA A 166 27.83 18.49 -2.29
N PHE A 167 26.93 17.83 -3.01
CA PHE A 167 25.50 18.11 -2.95
C PHE A 167 24.77 17.13 -2.02
N LEU A 168 23.63 17.55 -1.49
CA LEU A 168 22.79 16.73 -0.62
C LEU A 168 22.30 15.49 -1.37
N CYS A 169 22.50 14.32 -0.75
CA CYS A 169 22.08 13.02 -1.28
C CYS A 169 21.51 12.18 -0.14
N TYR A 170 20.20 11.94 -0.15
CA TYR A 170 19.50 11.23 0.92
C TYR A 170 19.47 9.74 0.63
N LYS A 171 20.12 8.96 1.50
CA LYS A 171 20.16 7.49 1.40
C LYS A 171 19.33 6.79 2.48
N ASN A 172 18.62 7.56 3.31
CA ASN A 172 17.70 7.03 4.32
C ASN A 172 16.60 6.19 3.64
N VAL A 173 16.57 4.89 3.95
CA VAL A 173 15.65 3.89 3.38
C VAL A 173 14.19 4.20 3.72
N GLU A 174 13.96 4.83 4.87
CA GLU A 174 12.62 5.15 5.34
C GLU A 174 12.00 6.34 4.61
N LEU A 175 12.81 7.23 4.01
CA LEU A 175 12.32 8.44 3.35
C LEU A 175 12.00 8.20 1.87
N ALA A 176 10.98 8.90 1.37
CA ALA A 176 10.65 8.98 -0.05
C ALA A 176 11.58 9.94 -0.80
N CYS A 177 12.88 9.89 -0.53
CA CYS A 177 13.88 10.65 -1.26
C CYS A 177 13.99 10.17 -2.72
N THR A 178 13.98 11.12 -3.65
CA THR A 178 14.35 10.92 -5.06
C THR A 178 15.87 10.81 -5.18
N ASP A 179 16.36 9.82 -5.94
CA ASP A 179 17.77 9.74 -6.35
C ASP A 179 17.92 10.33 -7.75
N LYS A 180 18.40 11.58 -7.81
CA LYS A 180 18.49 12.36 -9.06
C LYS A 180 19.39 11.71 -10.12
N ASP A 181 20.30 10.81 -9.73
CA ASP A 181 21.17 10.12 -10.68
C ASP A 181 20.42 9.07 -11.50
N PHE A 182 19.13 8.80 -11.22
CA PHE A 182 18.28 7.84 -11.92
C PHE A 182 17.08 8.51 -12.60
N ALA A 183 16.96 8.33 -13.91
CA ALA A 183 15.91 8.97 -14.71
C ALA A 183 14.48 8.56 -14.30
N PHE A 184 14.27 7.29 -13.91
CA PHE A 184 12.97 6.82 -13.42
C PHE A 184 12.57 7.45 -12.08
N SER A 185 13.52 7.68 -11.16
CA SER A 185 13.25 8.25 -9.84
C SER A 185 12.81 9.71 -9.97
N ARG A 186 13.45 10.48 -10.88
CA ARG A 186 13.02 11.84 -11.22
C ARG A 186 11.62 11.86 -11.84
N ALA A 187 11.39 11.07 -12.89
CA ALA A 187 10.10 11.04 -13.59
C ALA A 187 8.91 10.63 -12.70
N ASP A 188 9.12 9.70 -11.77
CA ASP A 188 8.10 9.30 -10.79
C ASP A 188 7.87 10.37 -9.70
N ALA A 189 8.90 11.14 -9.34
CA ALA A 189 8.79 12.25 -8.40
C ALA A 189 8.08 13.45 -9.01
N GLU A 190 8.44 13.82 -10.25
CA GLU A 190 7.73 14.79 -11.09
C GLU A 190 6.24 14.41 -11.19
N PHE A 191 5.94 13.15 -11.53
CA PHE A 191 4.57 12.63 -11.57
C PHE A 191 3.84 12.76 -10.23
N TRP A 192 4.49 12.43 -9.10
CA TRP A 192 3.91 12.61 -7.76
C TRP A 192 3.57 14.07 -7.48
N PHE A 193 4.53 14.98 -7.55
CA PHE A 193 4.31 16.37 -7.14
C PHE A 193 3.37 17.15 -8.05
N ASP A 194 3.36 16.86 -9.36
CA ASP A 194 2.48 17.55 -10.29
C ASP A 194 1.05 17.01 -10.28
N ASN A 195 0.77 15.89 -9.59
CA ASN A 195 -0.56 15.27 -9.55
C ASN A 195 -1.08 14.91 -8.15
N VAL A 196 -0.33 15.12 -7.05
CA VAL A 196 -0.76 14.69 -5.70
C VAL A 196 -2.12 15.28 -5.28
N GLU A 197 -2.38 16.56 -5.55
CA GLU A 197 -3.71 17.15 -5.28
C GLU A 197 -4.82 16.50 -6.12
N LYS A 198 -4.53 16.13 -7.37
CA LYS A 198 -5.46 15.49 -8.31
C LYS A 198 -5.72 14.01 -7.97
N ILE A 199 -4.75 13.34 -7.36
CA ILE A 199 -4.90 11.98 -6.82
C ILE A 199 -5.87 12.00 -5.64
N TYR A 200 -5.69 12.96 -4.71
CA TYR A 200 -6.52 13.06 -3.51
C TYR A 200 -7.91 13.70 -3.75
N SER A 201 -8.11 14.45 -4.85
CA SER A 201 -9.44 14.84 -5.36
C SER A 201 -10.13 13.71 -6.15
N GLY A 202 -9.36 12.74 -6.68
CA GLY A 202 -9.86 11.63 -7.49
C GLY A 202 -9.99 11.93 -8.99
N GLU A 203 -9.35 12.99 -9.49
CA GLU A 203 -9.18 13.31 -10.92
C GLU A 203 -8.16 12.39 -11.62
N VAL A 204 -7.17 11.90 -10.88
CA VAL A 204 -6.11 11.00 -11.37
C VAL A 204 -6.19 9.66 -10.64
N CYS A 205 -6.28 8.56 -11.41
CA CYS A 205 -6.39 7.20 -10.90
C CYS A 205 -5.25 6.31 -11.41
N LYS A 206 -5.26 5.02 -11.07
CA LYS A 206 -4.17 4.09 -11.41
C LYS A 206 -3.99 3.85 -12.91
N ASP A 207 -5.03 4.01 -13.73
CA ASP A 207 -4.90 3.93 -15.19
C ASP A 207 -4.12 5.12 -15.80
N ASN A 208 -3.79 6.15 -15.01
CA ASN A 208 -2.83 7.19 -15.39
C ASN A 208 -1.36 6.82 -15.08
N LEU A 209 -1.10 5.72 -14.34
CA LEU A 209 0.26 5.27 -14.06
C LEU A 209 0.84 4.57 -15.29
N ARG A 210 1.98 5.08 -15.77
CA ARG A 210 2.73 4.60 -16.94
C ARG A 210 3.03 3.09 -16.99
N TYR A 211 2.95 2.39 -15.86
CA TYR A 211 3.23 0.96 -15.70
C TYR A 211 2.00 0.10 -15.35
N PHE A 212 0.80 0.66 -15.27
CA PHE A 212 -0.44 -0.03 -14.89
C PHE A 212 -1.43 -0.08 -16.07
N ASP A 213 -2.24 -1.14 -16.12
CA ASP A 213 -3.27 -1.35 -17.14
C ASP A 213 -4.40 -2.19 -16.51
N SER A 214 -5.59 -1.63 -16.30
CA SER A 214 -6.73 -2.35 -15.69
C SER A 214 -7.28 -3.53 -16.51
N SER A 215 -6.95 -3.65 -17.81
CA SER A 215 -7.45 -4.73 -18.67
C SER A 215 -6.68 -6.06 -18.54
N LYS A 216 -5.39 -5.96 -18.21
CA LYS A 216 -4.41 -7.05 -18.16
C LYS A 216 -4.53 -7.93 -16.92
N THR A 217 -4.23 -9.23 -17.04
CA THR A 217 -4.00 -10.10 -15.88
C THR A 217 -2.61 -9.84 -15.28
N LYS A 218 -2.52 -9.84 -13.94
CA LYS A 218 -1.32 -9.38 -13.22
C LYS A 218 -0.95 -10.32 -12.08
N CYS A 219 0.35 -10.51 -11.84
CA CYS A 219 0.83 -11.06 -10.57
C CYS A 219 1.91 -10.18 -9.93
N TYR A 220 2.06 -10.30 -8.61
CA TYR A 220 3.11 -9.65 -7.82
C TYR A 220 3.88 -10.72 -7.03
N MET A 221 5.21 -10.66 -7.09
CA MET A 221 6.12 -11.54 -6.33
C MET A 221 7.14 -10.68 -5.58
N ASP A 222 7.40 -10.99 -4.31
CA ASP A 222 8.38 -10.26 -3.52
C ASP A 222 9.74 -10.97 -3.53
N PHE A 223 10.72 -10.40 -4.23
CA PHE A 223 12.11 -10.85 -4.24
C PHE A 223 13.03 -9.89 -3.47
N SER A 224 12.47 -8.99 -2.66
CA SER A 224 13.25 -8.26 -1.64
C SER A 224 13.53 -9.11 -0.40
N VAL A 225 12.76 -10.20 -0.22
CA VAL A 225 12.97 -11.23 0.81
C VAL A 225 13.95 -12.30 0.28
N TRP A 226 14.92 -12.66 1.13
CA TRP A 226 15.97 -13.63 0.81
C TRP A 226 15.43 -15.06 0.63
N ASN A 227 16.09 -15.85 -0.24
CA ASN A 227 15.82 -17.28 -0.50
C ASN A 227 14.34 -17.60 -0.72
N ASN A 228 13.74 -16.93 -1.70
CA ASN A 228 12.39 -17.19 -2.18
C ASN A 228 12.42 -18.36 -3.18
N GLU A 229 12.49 -19.59 -2.64
CA GLU A 229 12.69 -20.83 -3.42
C GLU A 229 11.39 -21.38 -4.05
N ASN A 230 10.23 -20.98 -3.52
CA ASN A 230 8.93 -21.55 -3.89
C ASN A 230 8.27 -20.89 -5.11
N ILE A 231 8.82 -19.77 -5.59
CA ILE A 231 8.26 -18.96 -6.68
C ILE A 231 9.16 -19.01 -7.92
N ASN A 232 8.55 -19.09 -9.11
CA ASN A 232 9.27 -19.06 -10.38
C ASN A 232 8.62 -18.09 -11.40
N ILE A 233 9.42 -17.15 -11.91
CA ILE A 233 8.98 -16.13 -12.88
C ILE A 233 8.61 -16.74 -14.23
N ARG A 234 9.30 -17.82 -14.69
CA ARG A 234 9.07 -18.45 -16.00
C ARG A 234 7.66 -19.04 -16.07
N SER A 235 7.22 -19.73 -15.02
CA SER A 235 5.85 -20.26 -14.92
C SER A 235 4.83 -19.13 -15.02
N ASN A 236 5.04 -18.04 -14.27
CA ASN A 236 4.14 -16.89 -14.26
C ASN A 236 4.01 -16.18 -15.62
N ALA A 237 5.05 -16.21 -16.47
CA ALA A 237 5.05 -15.59 -17.79
C ALA A 237 4.04 -16.23 -18.76
N LEU A 238 3.64 -17.49 -18.51
CA LEU A 238 2.56 -18.18 -19.23
C LEU A 238 1.16 -17.80 -18.73
N LEU A 239 1.03 -17.34 -17.48
CA LEU A 239 -0.27 -17.15 -16.81
C LEU A 239 -0.75 -15.70 -16.84
N TYR A 240 0.19 -14.74 -16.85
CA TYR A 240 -0.10 -13.32 -16.67
C TYR A 240 0.35 -12.44 -17.85
N ASP A 241 -0.42 -11.38 -18.09
CA ASP A 241 -0.08 -10.34 -19.06
C ASP A 241 1.02 -9.41 -18.54
N THR A 242 1.09 -9.19 -17.22
CA THR A 242 2.14 -8.38 -16.58
C THR A 242 2.58 -8.97 -15.25
N ILE A 243 3.88 -9.10 -15.07
CA ILE A 243 4.54 -9.53 -13.84
C ILE A 243 5.14 -8.32 -13.15
N TYR A 244 4.75 -8.09 -11.90
CA TYR A 244 5.40 -7.14 -11.00
C TYR A 244 6.31 -7.89 -10.05
N ILE A 245 7.53 -7.38 -9.85
CA ILE A 245 8.43 -7.88 -8.80
C ILE A 245 8.92 -6.74 -7.92
N SER A 246 8.92 -6.93 -6.59
CA SER A 246 9.85 -6.14 -5.76
C SER A 246 11.24 -6.70 -6.01
N PHE A 247 12.08 -5.88 -6.64
CA PHE A 247 13.38 -6.33 -7.15
C PHE A 247 14.34 -6.67 -5.99
N PRO A 248 15.22 -7.69 -6.11
CA PRO A 248 16.27 -7.93 -5.13
C PRO A 248 17.23 -6.74 -5.04
N LEU A 249 17.78 -6.52 -3.84
CA LEU A 249 18.87 -5.56 -3.64
C LEU A 249 20.12 -6.03 -4.41
N GLY A 250 20.99 -5.09 -4.79
CA GLY A 250 22.13 -5.37 -5.70
C GLY A 250 23.12 -6.43 -5.18
N GLY A 251 23.21 -6.63 -3.87
CA GLY A 251 24.03 -7.69 -3.26
C GLY A 251 23.47 -9.11 -3.41
N HIS A 252 22.22 -9.27 -3.87
CA HIS A 252 21.52 -10.56 -4.00
C HIS A 252 21.06 -10.84 -5.44
N ILE A 253 21.51 -10.05 -6.42
CA ILE A 253 21.03 -10.16 -7.80
C ILE A 253 21.48 -11.47 -8.46
N ASP A 254 22.72 -11.90 -8.25
CA ASP A 254 23.23 -13.17 -8.79
C ASP A 254 22.55 -14.39 -8.14
N GLU A 255 22.24 -14.31 -6.83
CA GLU A 255 21.50 -15.34 -6.09
C GLU A 255 20.07 -15.48 -6.63
N PHE A 256 19.37 -14.36 -6.83
CA PHE A 256 18.05 -14.32 -7.46
C PHE A 256 18.06 -14.88 -8.89
N LEU A 257 19.03 -14.49 -9.72
CA LEU A 257 19.17 -15.00 -11.09
C LEU A 257 19.40 -16.52 -11.09
N GLN A 258 20.25 -17.02 -10.19
CA GLN A 258 20.50 -18.45 -10.03
C GLN A 258 19.23 -19.21 -9.58
N GLN A 259 18.53 -18.70 -8.57
CA GLN A 259 17.28 -19.30 -8.03
C GLN A 259 16.16 -19.32 -9.08
N GLN A 260 16.02 -18.27 -9.90
CA GLN A 260 15.01 -18.20 -10.96
C GLN A 260 15.45 -18.89 -12.28
N HIS A 261 16.70 -19.36 -12.36
CA HIS A 261 17.36 -19.87 -13.56
C HIS A 261 17.35 -18.88 -14.74
N LEU A 262 17.55 -17.60 -14.44
CA LEU A 262 17.55 -16.49 -15.40
C LEU A 262 18.96 -15.93 -15.62
N ALA A 263 19.21 -15.38 -16.80
CA ALA A 263 20.26 -14.40 -17.02
C ALA A 263 19.66 -12.98 -17.06
N ILE A 264 20.50 -11.94 -16.90
CA ILE A 264 20.07 -10.54 -17.10
C ILE A 264 19.41 -10.34 -18.48
N LYS A 265 19.84 -11.07 -19.51
CA LYS A 265 19.22 -11.06 -20.85
C LYS A 265 17.79 -11.61 -20.90
N ASP A 266 17.42 -12.52 -20.00
CA ASP A 266 16.04 -13.00 -19.92
C ASP A 266 15.13 -11.90 -19.33
N LEU A 267 15.62 -11.14 -18.34
CA LEU A 267 14.92 -9.95 -17.82
C LEU A 267 14.76 -8.88 -18.90
N GLU A 268 15.81 -8.62 -19.70
CA GLU A 268 15.78 -7.69 -20.84
C GLU A 268 14.68 -8.07 -21.86
N GLU A 269 14.57 -9.35 -22.22
CA GLU A 269 13.55 -9.86 -23.15
C GLU A 269 12.13 -9.71 -22.56
N MET A 270 11.91 -9.99 -21.27
CA MET A 270 10.61 -9.74 -20.63
C MET A 270 10.23 -8.26 -20.62
N VAL A 271 11.20 -7.39 -20.32
CA VAL A 271 11.02 -5.94 -20.24
C VAL A 271 10.72 -5.35 -21.63
N ALA A 272 11.41 -5.82 -22.67
CA ALA A 272 11.12 -5.46 -24.07
C ALA A 272 9.71 -5.87 -24.51
N ARG A 273 9.18 -7.00 -24.00
CA ARG A 273 7.81 -7.47 -24.28
C ARG A 273 6.72 -6.87 -23.38
N ASN A 274 7.05 -5.89 -22.51
CA ASN A 274 6.13 -5.35 -21.50
C ASN A 274 5.58 -6.40 -20.51
N LYS A 275 6.28 -7.54 -20.35
CA LYS A 275 5.88 -8.64 -19.46
C LYS A 275 6.37 -8.46 -18.02
N LEU A 276 7.41 -7.66 -17.78
CA LEU A 276 8.02 -7.47 -16.46
C LEU A 276 8.08 -5.98 -16.05
N VAL A 277 7.69 -5.70 -14.81
CA VAL A 277 7.82 -4.39 -14.14
C VAL A 277 8.53 -4.59 -12.80
N LEU A 278 9.58 -3.80 -12.58
CA LEU A 278 10.42 -3.79 -11.39
C LEU A 278 9.94 -2.68 -10.45
N LEU A 279 9.53 -3.06 -9.25
CA LEU A 279 9.24 -2.16 -8.14
C LEU A 279 10.46 -2.06 -7.24
N LEU A 280 10.86 -0.83 -6.92
CA LEU A 280 11.99 -0.52 -6.05
C LEU A 280 11.47 0.12 -4.73
N PRO A 281 10.98 -0.68 -3.76
CA PRO A 281 10.49 -0.16 -2.47
C PRO A 281 11.61 0.39 -1.57
N ASN A 282 12.87 0.12 -1.88
CA ASN A 282 14.04 0.57 -1.13
C ASN A 282 14.75 1.76 -1.83
N THR A 283 15.77 2.33 -1.20
CA THR A 283 16.57 3.40 -1.84
C THR A 283 17.30 2.89 -3.08
N GLU A 284 17.15 3.62 -4.17
CA GLU A 284 17.66 3.35 -5.52
C GLU A 284 19.15 2.98 -5.52
N SER A 285 19.97 3.69 -4.73
CA SER A 285 21.39 3.42 -4.56
C SER A 285 21.76 2.10 -3.87
N ARG A 286 20.79 1.21 -3.57
CA ARG A 286 21.02 -0.15 -3.03
C ARG A 286 20.80 -1.26 -4.06
N TYR A 287 20.36 -0.92 -5.27
CA TYR A 287 20.15 -1.84 -6.38
C TYR A 287 21.37 -1.82 -7.34
N ASP A 288 21.52 -2.82 -8.21
CA ASP A 288 22.54 -2.74 -9.25
C ASP A 288 22.14 -1.68 -10.29
N LYS A 289 22.85 -0.54 -10.26
CA LYS A 289 22.62 0.60 -11.15
C LYS A 289 22.68 0.21 -12.64
N ARG A 290 23.64 -0.63 -13.04
CA ARG A 290 23.86 -1.00 -14.44
C ARG A 290 22.71 -1.84 -14.97
N VAL A 291 22.12 -2.70 -14.14
CA VAL A 291 20.95 -3.50 -14.51
C VAL A 291 19.71 -2.62 -14.60
N ILE A 292 19.39 -1.83 -13.56
CA ILE A 292 18.13 -1.06 -13.56
C ILE A 292 18.13 0.07 -14.59
N ASP A 293 19.26 0.76 -14.82
CA ASP A 293 19.38 1.75 -15.91
C ASP A 293 19.16 1.09 -17.27
N ARG A 294 19.72 -0.12 -17.48
CA ARG A 294 19.63 -0.83 -18.77
C ARG A 294 18.23 -1.38 -19.03
N LEU A 295 17.52 -1.86 -18.01
CA LEU A 295 16.12 -2.28 -18.13
C LEU A 295 15.20 -1.07 -18.39
N TYR A 296 15.41 0.06 -17.69
CA TYR A 296 14.68 1.30 -17.95
C TYR A 296 14.93 1.88 -19.36
N GLN A 297 16.14 1.73 -19.90
CA GLN A 297 16.47 2.13 -21.28
C GLN A 297 15.78 1.27 -22.35
N ILE A 298 15.52 -0.02 -22.06
CA ILE A 298 14.77 -0.91 -22.98
C ILE A 298 13.29 -0.55 -22.97
N ASN A 299 12.72 -0.29 -21.79
CA ASN A 299 11.34 0.11 -21.61
C ASN A 299 11.22 0.97 -20.35
N ASN A 300 10.91 2.26 -20.53
CA ASN A 300 10.82 3.20 -19.42
C ASN A 300 9.76 2.74 -18.39
N ASN A 301 8.66 2.15 -18.84
CA ASN A 301 7.56 1.69 -17.98
C ASN A 301 7.91 0.49 -17.09
N ALA A 302 9.07 -0.14 -17.29
CA ALA A 302 9.47 -1.34 -16.57
C ALA A 302 10.20 -1.11 -15.24
N VAL A 303 10.55 0.14 -14.85
CA VAL A 303 11.20 0.42 -13.56
C VAL A 303 10.47 1.53 -12.82
N VAL A 304 10.10 1.27 -11.55
CA VAL A 304 9.28 2.13 -10.69
C VAL A 304 9.99 2.36 -9.35
N SER A 305 10.19 3.63 -9.00
CA SER A 305 10.80 4.07 -7.73
C SER A 305 9.84 4.00 -6.53
N LYS A 306 10.37 4.28 -5.34
CA LYS A 306 9.60 4.58 -4.12
C LYS A 306 8.50 5.62 -4.35
N ARG A 307 8.76 6.67 -5.15
CA ARG A 307 7.78 7.74 -5.45
C ARG A 307 6.63 7.25 -6.32
N GLY A 308 6.91 6.42 -7.33
CA GLY A 308 5.88 5.80 -8.17
C GLY A 308 4.99 4.86 -7.36
N ILE A 309 5.61 4.01 -6.52
CA ILE A 309 4.90 3.13 -5.59
C ILE A 309 4.01 3.94 -4.61
N ASN A 310 4.50 5.06 -4.07
CA ASN A 310 3.69 5.95 -3.23
C ASN A 310 2.49 6.52 -3.99
N ALA A 311 2.65 6.93 -5.26
CA ALA A 311 1.53 7.41 -6.09
C ALA A 311 0.45 6.34 -6.28
N LEU A 312 0.85 5.10 -6.58
CA LEU A 312 -0.05 3.93 -6.66
C LEU A 312 -0.82 3.70 -5.35
N MET A 313 -0.16 3.81 -4.20
CA MET A 313 -0.80 3.62 -2.90
C MET A 313 -1.78 4.76 -2.54
N ALA A 314 -1.42 6.01 -2.84
CA ALA A 314 -2.32 7.15 -2.66
C ALA A 314 -3.60 7.01 -3.49
N MET A 315 -3.48 6.65 -4.78
CA MET A 315 -4.63 6.36 -5.65
C MET A 315 -5.47 5.21 -5.11
N PHE A 316 -4.83 4.11 -4.68
CA PHE A 316 -5.52 2.96 -4.13
C PHE A 316 -6.35 3.31 -2.88
N TYR A 317 -5.81 4.09 -1.93
CA TYR A 317 -6.59 4.50 -0.76
C TYR A 317 -7.73 5.47 -1.09
N CYS A 318 -7.58 6.30 -2.13
CA CYS A 318 -8.68 7.15 -2.62
C CYS A 318 -9.79 6.34 -3.33
N GLU A 319 -9.44 5.34 -4.14
CA GLU A 319 -10.39 4.38 -4.71
C GLU A 319 -11.11 3.57 -3.61
N LEU A 320 -10.38 3.16 -2.58
CA LEU A 320 -10.88 2.38 -1.45
C LEU A 320 -11.89 3.17 -0.60
N GLU A 321 -11.55 4.40 -0.20
CA GLU A 321 -12.48 5.30 0.49
C GLU A 321 -13.73 5.56 -0.37
N LYS A 322 -13.55 5.87 -1.67
CA LYS A 322 -14.66 6.15 -2.59
C LYS A 322 -15.61 4.96 -2.74
N LYS A 323 -15.10 3.73 -2.92
CA LYS A 323 -15.97 2.54 -2.99
C LYS A 323 -16.60 2.23 -1.63
N TYR A 324 -15.86 2.38 -0.52
CA TYR A 324 -16.41 2.17 0.82
C TYR A 324 -17.56 3.13 1.13
N LEU A 325 -17.39 4.43 0.89
CA LEU A 325 -18.43 5.44 1.14
C LEU A 325 -19.67 5.23 0.27
N SER A 326 -19.56 4.67 -0.94
CA SER A 326 -20.72 4.31 -1.77
C SER A 326 -21.64 3.25 -1.16
N PHE A 327 -21.19 2.52 -0.12
CA PHE A 327 -22.04 1.61 0.67
C PHE A 327 -22.78 2.30 1.82
N TRP A 328 -22.39 3.52 2.16
CA TRP A 328 -22.96 4.34 3.24
C TRP A 328 -23.78 5.52 2.73
N GLU A 329 -23.96 5.66 1.41
CA GLU A 329 -24.74 6.74 0.80
C GLU A 329 -26.17 6.76 1.37
N GLY A 330 -26.56 7.90 1.94
CA GLY A 330 -27.84 8.09 2.65
C GLY A 330 -27.94 7.42 4.03
N ASN A 331 -26.86 6.80 4.52
CA ASN A 331 -26.77 6.09 5.80
C ASN A 331 -25.57 6.57 6.65
N GLU A 332 -24.92 7.68 6.27
CA GLU A 332 -23.69 8.20 6.88
C GLU A 332 -23.88 8.54 8.37
N ASN A 333 -25.10 8.95 8.75
CA ASN A 333 -25.52 9.19 10.13
C ASN A 333 -25.33 7.97 11.05
N VAL A 334 -25.29 6.74 10.51
CA VAL A 334 -25.00 5.53 11.29
C VAL A 334 -23.54 5.50 11.75
N LEU A 335 -22.61 5.96 10.92
CA LEU A 335 -21.20 6.10 11.29
C LEU A 335 -21.02 7.24 12.32
N GLU A 336 -21.75 8.36 12.17
CA GLU A 336 -21.76 9.43 13.20
C GLU A 336 -22.29 8.88 14.55
N ALA A 337 -23.40 8.13 14.54
CA ALA A 337 -23.98 7.54 15.75
C ALA A 337 -23.06 6.49 16.42
N ILE A 338 -22.37 5.65 15.65
CA ILE A 338 -21.37 4.72 16.20
C ILE A 338 -20.18 5.48 16.79
N CYS A 339 -19.76 6.60 16.18
CA CYS A 339 -18.75 7.50 16.75
C CYS A 339 -19.21 8.06 18.11
N GLU A 340 -20.44 8.59 18.21
CA GLU A 340 -20.97 9.08 19.50
C GLU A 340 -20.95 8.02 20.59
N GLN A 341 -21.45 6.81 20.29
CA GLN A 341 -21.48 5.72 21.27
C GLN A 341 -20.05 5.26 21.65
N CYS A 342 -19.11 5.31 20.71
CA CYS A 342 -17.69 5.03 20.96
C CYS A 342 -17.02 6.08 21.87
N ILE A 343 -17.45 7.34 21.84
CA ILE A 343 -16.94 8.39 22.75
C ILE A 343 -17.62 8.29 24.13
N LYS A 344 -18.92 8.00 24.15
CA LYS A 344 -19.73 7.86 25.38
C LYS A 344 -19.46 6.58 26.17
N SER A 345 -18.84 5.58 25.55
CA SER A 345 -18.56 4.27 26.14
C SER A 345 -17.07 4.04 26.39
N SER A 346 -16.76 3.35 27.48
CA SER A 346 -15.42 2.84 27.78
C SER A 346 -15.20 1.40 27.30
N ASP A 347 -16.11 0.82 26.51
CA ASP A 347 -15.99 -0.55 25.98
C ASP A 347 -14.95 -0.63 24.85
N PRO A 348 -13.83 -1.37 25.04
CA PRO A 348 -12.82 -1.55 23.99
C PRO A 348 -13.38 -2.22 22.73
N LYS A 349 -14.44 -3.03 22.84
CA LYS A 349 -15.04 -3.71 21.68
C LYS A 349 -15.76 -2.75 20.75
N LEU A 350 -16.39 -1.71 21.30
CA LEU A 350 -17.00 -0.65 20.50
C LEU A 350 -15.95 0.24 19.86
N LYS A 351 -14.83 0.49 20.56
CA LYS A 351 -13.66 1.18 19.98
C LYS A 351 -13.07 0.40 18.80
N ILE A 352 -12.88 -0.91 18.94
CA ILE A 352 -12.45 -1.81 17.86
C ILE A 352 -13.42 -1.77 16.67
N LEU A 353 -14.73 -1.90 16.92
CA LEU A 353 -15.77 -1.81 15.88
C LEU A 353 -15.68 -0.49 15.10
N TYR A 354 -15.56 0.62 15.82
CA TYR A 354 -15.44 1.95 15.23
C TYR A 354 -14.16 2.09 14.40
N ASP A 355 -13.00 1.69 14.94
CA ASP A 355 -11.70 1.80 14.24
C ASP A 355 -11.63 0.95 12.96
N TRP A 356 -12.30 -0.20 12.93
CA TRP A 356 -12.47 -0.98 11.68
C TRP A 356 -13.35 -0.23 10.67
N LEU A 357 -14.52 0.25 11.10
CA LEU A 357 -15.46 0.97 10.21
C LEU A 357 -14.86 2.25 9.60
N ILE A 358 -14.11 3.05 10.38
CA ILE A 358 -13.51 4.28 9.89
C ILE A 358 -12.17 4.10 9.17
N TRP A 359 -11.60 2.88 9.14
CA TRP A 359 -10.27 2.64 8.56
C TRP A 359 -10.09 3.12 7.12
N PRO A 360 -10.99 2.85 6.14
CA PRO A 360 -10.79 3.33 4.77
C PRO A 360 -10.68 4.86 4.67
N ILE A 361 -11.45 5.57 5.49
CA ILE A 361 -11.52 7.04 5.54
C ILE A 361 -10.29 7.61 6.25
N LYS A 362 -9.93 7.03 7.41
CA LYS A 362 -8.75 7.40 8.19
C LYS A 362 -7.47 7.20 7.37
N THR A 363 -7.30 6.01 6.79
CA THR A 363 -6.11 5.64 6.02
C THR A 363 -5.96 6.49 4.75
N LYS A 364 -7.05 6.82 4.04
CA LYS A 364 -7.00 7.81 2.94
C LYS A 364 -6.40 9.14 3.43
N ARG A 365 -6.85 9.65 4.57
CA ARG A 365 -6.41 10.94 5.11
C ARG A 365 -4.99 10.94 5.66
N GLU A 366 -4.61 9.90 6.40
CA GLU A 366 -3.27 9.74 6.97
C GLU A 366 -2.22 9.40 5.91
N SER A 367 -2.61 8.72 4.82
CA SER A 367 -1.69 8.36 3.72
C SER A 367 -0.98 9.55 3.08
N TYR A 368 -1.58 10.74 3.07
CA TYR A 368 -0.97 11.89 2.41
C TYR A 368 0.32 12.37 3.12
N GLU A 369 0.28 12.56 4.44
CA GLU A 369 1.46 12.95 5.22
C GLU A 369 2.51 11.82 5.23
N LEU A 370 2.05 10.57 5.31
CA LEU A 370 2.94 9.40 5.26
C LEU A 370 3.68 9.30 3.92
N LEU A 371 2.97 9.28 2.79
CA LEU A 371 3.52 9.04 1.46
C LEU A 371 4.23 10.26 0.86
N THR A 372 4.00 11.47 1.40
CA THR A 372 4.79 12.65 1.06
C THR A 372 6.22 12.55 1.60
N SER A 373 6.38 12.10 2.86
CA SER A 373 7.66 12.07 3.57
C SER A 373 8.39 10.73 3.50
N TYR A 374 7.66 9.61 3.61
CA TYR A 374 8.21 8.26 3.81
C TYR A 374 8.01 7.32 2.62
N SER A 375 8.91 6.34 2.51
CA SER A 375 8.90 5.28 1.50
C SER A 375 7.77 4.25 1.73
N PRO A 376 7.47 3.38 0.73
CA PRO A 376 6.48 2.33 0.86
C PRO A 376 6.71 1.39 2.06
N ILE A 377 7.95 1.31 2.57
CA ILE A 377 8.31 0.48 3.74
C ILE A 377 7.55 0.93 5.01
N LYS A 378 7.10 2.19 5.08
CA LYS A 378 6.31 2.73 6.20
C LYS A 378 4.79 2.58 6.05
N LEU A 379 4.27 2.00 4.94
CA LEU A 379 2.85 1.66 4.80
C LEU A 379 2.23 0.89 5.99
N PRO A 380 2.94 0.04 6.77
CA PRO A 380 2.32 -0.63 7.89
C PRO A 380 1.87 0.33 8.99
N ALA A 381 2.35 1.58 9.02
CA ALA A 381 1.91 2.59 9.98
C ALA A 381 0.44 3.03 9.80
N ILE A 382 -0.18 2.74 8.65
CA ILE A 382 -1.61 3.01 8.36
C ILE A 382 -2.35 1.77 7.80
N GLY A 383 -1.64 0.66 7.60
CA GLY A 383 -2.15 -0.52 6.92
C GLY A 383 -3.21 -1.28 7.70
N ALA A 384 -3.86 -2.24 7.03
CA ALA A 384 -4.85 -3.13 7.66
C ALA A 384 -4.28 -4.00 8.81
N ASN A 385 -2.96 -4.04 9.00
CA ASN A 385 -2.31 -4.65 10.17
C ASN A 385 -2.65 -3.93 11.49
N ASN A 386 -2.89 -2.62 11.46
CA ASN A 386 -3.23 -1.83 12.66
C ASN A 386 -4.59 -2.26 13.25
N LEU A 387 -5.48 -2.81 12.43
CA LEU A 387 -6.78 -3.36 12.85
C LEU A 387 -6.67 -4.61 13.74
N PHE A 388 -5.45 -5.06 14.04
CA PHE A 388 -5.14 -6.18 14.92
C PHE A 388 -4.24 -5.82 16.11
N GLU A 389 -3.88 -4.54 16.31
CA GLU A 389 -2.98 -4.09 17.40
C GLU A 389 -3.44 -4.54 18.79
N TYR A 390 -4.75 -4.46 19.07
CA TYR A 390 -5.31 -4.88 20.36
C TYR A 390 -5.12 -6.38 20.67
N LEU A 391 -4.90 -7.23 19.66
CA LEU A 391 -4.64 -8.65 19.88
C LEU A 391 -3.24 -8.89 20.47
N GLN A 392 -2.29 -7.97 20.29
CA GLN A 392 -0.91 -8.11 20.77
C GLN A 392 -0.83 -8.36 22.28
N GLN A 393 -1.76 -7.80 23.07
CA GLN A 393 -1.77 -7.92 24.53
C GLN A 393 -2.19 -9.31 25.04
N ASP A 394 -2.87 -10.13 24.22
CA ASP A 394 -3.46 -11.42 24.63
C ASP A 394 -2.61 -12.66 24.23
N PHE A 395 -1.54 -12.45 23.47
CA PHE A 395 -0.66 -13.52 22.99
C PHE A 395 0.38 -13.94 24.02
N LYS A 396 0.89 -15.18 23.88
CA LYS A 396 2.02 -15.66 24.69
C LYS A 396 3.32 -15.08 24.15
N GLU A 397 4.27 -14.85 25.06
CA GLU A 397 5.68 -14.63 24.75
C GLU A 397 6.15 -15.65 23.69
N GLY A 398 6.75 -15.14 22.60
CA GLY A 398 7.24 -15.97 21.48
C GLY A 398 6.27 -16.21 20.32
N MET A 399 5.09 -15.56 20.26
CA MET A 399 4.26 -15.49 19.05
C MET A 399 3.71 -14.05 18.83
N ASP A 400 4.56 -13.17 18.31
CA ASP A 400 4.16 -11.81 17.97
C ASP A 400 3.47 -11.74 16.60
N ILE A 401 2.16 -11.99 16.61
CA ILE A 401 1.31 -11.86 15.42
C ILE A 401 1.19 -10.40 14.96
N GLY A 402 1.44 -9.43 15.85
CA GLY A 402 1.53 -8.01 15.48
C GLY A 402 2.71 -7.75 14.55
N PHE A 403 3.90 -8.26 14.90
CA PHE A 403 5.08 -8.24 14.06
C PHE A 403 4.84 -8.97 12.72
N GLU A 404 4.32 -10.20 12.74
CA GLU A 404 4.04 -11.00 11.52
C GLU A 404 3.09 -10.29 10.54
N LEU A 405 2.04 -9.64 11.05
CA LEU A 405 1.13 -8.83 10.23
C LEU A 405 1.78 -7.53 9.75
N THR A 406 2.66 -6.91 10.55
CA THR A 406 3.32 -5.65 10.21
C THR A 406 4.38 -5.83 9.12
N VAL A 407 5.27 -6.82 9.24
CA VAL A 407 6.36 -7.02 8.27
C VAL A 407 5.86 -7.45 6.89
N ASN A 408 4.81 -8.27 6.85
CA ASN A 408 4.20 -8.77 5.62
C ASN A 408 3.14 -7.82 5.02
N SER A 409 2.80 -6.72 5.71
CA SER A 409 1.75 -5.78 5.29
C SER A 409 2.01 -5.14 3.93
N ASN A 410 3.28 -4.86 3.60
CA ASN A 410 3.65 -4.15 2.38
C ASN A 410 3.29 -4.95 1.12
N ALA A 411 3.68 -6.22 1.07
CA ALA A 411 3.50 -7.07 -0.11
C ALA A 411 2.02 -7.21 -0.50
N ILE A 412 1.14 -7.43 0.48
CA ILE A 412 -0.29 -7.58 0.25
C ILE A 412 -1.00 -6.26 -0.09
N HIS A 413 -0.60 -5.12 0.50
CA HIS A 413 -1.12 -3.82 0.10
C HIS A 413 -0.73 -3.47 -1.34
N LEU A 414 0.53 -3.73 -1.73
CA LEU A 414 1.03 -3.50 -3.10
C LEU A 414 0.29 -4.35 -4.13
N ALA A 415 0.19 -5.66 -3.93
CA ALA A 415 -0.59 -6.54 -4.81
C ALA A 415 -2.05 -6.10 -4.94
N THR A 416 -2.65 -5.65 -3.83
CA THR A 416 -4.04 -5.19 -3.83
C THR A 416 -4.22 -3.87 -4.57
N ALA A 417 -3.29 -2.91 -4.41
CA ALA A 417 -3.27 -1.68 -5.21
C ALA A 417 -3.12 -1.97 -6.72
N LEU A 418 -2.18 -2.85 -7.07
CA LEU A 418 -1.90 -3.30 -8.45
C LEU A 418 -3.05 -4.07 -9.12
N GLN A 419 -4.03 -4.57 -8.36
CA GLN A 419 -5.02 -5.57 -8.81
C GLN A 419 -4.32 -6.84 -9.34
N ALA A 420 -3.28 -7.29 -8.63
CA ALA A 420 -2.44 -8.43 -8.99
C ALA A 420 -2.65 -9.60 -8.04
N THR A 421 -2.49 -10.83 -8.55
CA THR A 421 -2.33 -12.02 -7.72
C THR A 421 -0.95 -11.98 -7.05
N TYR A 422 -0.93 -11.79 -5.74
CA TYR A 422 0.26 -11.98 -4.93
C TYR A 422 0.65 -13.45 -4.85
N PHE A 423 1.94 -13.73 -4.98
CA PHE A 423 2.53 -15.03 -4.68
C PHE A 423 3.37 -14.90 -3.39
N PRO A 424 2.94 -15.55 -2.29
CA PRO A 424 3.62 -15.49 -0.99
C PRO A 424 4.91 -16.31 -1.01
N PHE A 425 5.96 -15.74 -0.45
CA PHE A 425 7.28 -16.36 -0.42
C PHE A 425 7.31 -17.49 0.60
N ALA A 426 8.25 -18.40 0.43
CA ALA A 426 8.65 -19.33 1.47
C ALA A 426 10.17 -19.51 1.45
N ASN A 427 10.75 -19.63 2.64
CA ASN A 427 12.18 -19.72 2.88
C ASN A 427 12.49 -20.92 3.78
N SER A 428 13.41 -21.76 3.32
CA SER A 428 13.85 -23.01 3.96
C SER A 428 14.95 -22.74 5.00
N GLY A 429 14.57 -22.59 6.28
CA GLY A 429 15.51 -22.36 7.38
C GLY A 429 15.86 -23.62 8.17
N GLU A 430 16.89 -23.53 9.02
CA GLU A 430 17.31 -24.62 9.94
C GLU A 430 16.18 -25.12 10.86
N ASN A 431 15.20 -24.26 11.16
CA ASN A 431 14.04 -24.55 12.00
C ASN A 431 12.77 -24.92 11.19
N GLY A 432 12.92 -25.24 9.90
CA GLY A 432 11.84 -25.54 8.97
C GLY A 432 11.49 -24.37 8.03
N ILE A 433 10.41 -24.56 7.26
CA ILE A 433 9.94 -23.60 6.26
C ILE A 433 9.11 -22.49 6.94
N TYR A 434 9.47 -21.24 6.68
CA TYR A 434 8.64 -20.06 7.00
C TYR A 434 7.97 -19.54 5.71
N SER A 435 6.74 -19.03 5.83
CA SER A 435 6.00 -18.41 4.71
C SER A 435 4.96 -17.41 5.22
N ASP A 436 4.77 -16.32 4.49
CA ASP A 436 3.83 -15.24 4.85
C ASP A 436 2.36 -15.53 4.50
N VAL A 437 2.06 -16.70 3.90
CA VAL A 437 0.71 -17.16 3.53
C VAL A 437 -0.34 -16.83 4.59
N ALA A 438 -0.06 -17.07 5.87
CA ALA A 438 -1.01 -16.83 6.96
C ALA A 438 -1.34 -15.34 7.15
N ALA A 439 -0.32 -14.48 7.24
CA ALA A 439 -0.46 -13.04 7.43
C ALA A 439 -1.13 -12.40 6.20
N SER A 440 -0.63 -12.71 5.01
CA SER A 440 -1.13 -12.16 3.74
C SER A 440 -2.58 -12.59 3.46
N ASN A 441 -3.01 -13.81 3.82
CA ASN A 441 -4.43 -14.19 3.72
C ASN A 441 -5.32 -13.40 4.68
N ILE A 442 -4.89 -13.13 5.92
CA ILE A 442 -5.66 -12.33 6.89
C ILE A 442 -5.83 -10.91 6.36
N LEU A 443 -4.73 -10.25 6.01
CA LEU A 443 -4.72 -8.87 5.54
C LEU A 443 -5.46 -8.71 4.21
N GLY A 444 -5.23 -9.61 3.24
CA GLY A 444 -5.93 -9.60 1.95
C GLY A 444 -7.44 -9.76 2.09
N SER A 445 -7.89 -10.61 3.03
CA SER A 445 -9.33 -10.77 3.32
C SER A 445 -9.95 -9.47 3.87
N VAL A 446 -9.26 -8.80 4.80
CA VAL A 446 -9.71 -7.53 5.38
C VAL A 446 -9.77 -6.43 4.32
N ILE A 447 -8.70 -6.24 3.53
CA ILE A 447 -8.65 -5.17 2.52
C ILE A 447 -9.68 -5.41 1.40
N ASN A 448 -10.00 -6.68 1.09
CA ASN A 448 -11.06 -7.01 0.12
C ASN A 448 -12.48 -6.85 0.70
N ALA A 449 -12.70 -6.96 2.01
CA ALA A 449 -13.99 -6.69 2.65
C ALA A 449 -14.43 -5.21 2.54
N TYR A 450 -13.51 -4.29 2.26
CA TYR A 450 -13.82 -2.89 1.93
C TYR A 450 -13.97 -2.61 0.41
N GLN A 451 -13.71 -3.61 -0.45
CA GLN A 451 -13.69 -3.45 -1.93
C GLN A 451 -14.90 -4.03 -2.68
N TYR A 452 -15.88 -4.64 -2.01
CA TYR A 452 -17.04 -5.27 -2.66
C TYR A 452 -18.35 -4.83 -2.00
N SER A 453 -19.41 -4.64 -2.79
CA SER A 453 -20.75 -4.30 -2.26
C SER A 453 -21.35 -5.46 -1.46
N HIS A 454 -22.39 -5.21 -0.65
CA HIS A 454 -22.99 -6.29 0.14
C HIS A 454 -23.48 -7.47 -0.71
N ASP A 455 -24.07 -7.22 -1.89
CA ASP A 455 -24.52 -8.30 -2.79
C ASP A 455 -23.34 -9.03 -3.44
N GLU A 456 -22.31 -8.29 -3.90
CA GLU A 456 -21.05 -8.89 -4.37
C GLU A 456 -20.45 -9.78 -3.27
N GLN A 457 -20.36 -9.28 -2.04
CA GLN A 457 -19.87 -10.01 -0.86
C GLN A 457 -20.73 -11.22 -0.53
N GLN A 458 -22.06 -11.12 -0.56
CA GLN A 458 -22.92 -12.21 -0.09
C GLN A 458 -23.00 -13.36 -1.10
N GLN A 459 -23.03 -13.06 -2.41
CA GLN A 459 -22.88 -14.07 -3.46
C GLN A 459 -21.53 -14.79 -3.32
N SER A 460 -20.48 -14.00 -3.13
CA SER A 460 -19.11 -14.46 -2.92
C SER A 460 -18.93 -15.34 -1.69
N ILE A 461 -19.43 -14.92 -0.53
CA ILE A 461 -19.39 -15.65 0.74
C ILE A 461 -20.22 -16.94 0.64
N ASN A 462 -21.32 -16.94 -0.10
CA ASN A 462 -22.14 -18.14 -0.32
C ASN A 462 -21.40 -19.17 -1.20
N ALA A 463 -20.83 -18.75 -2.33
CA ALA A 463 -20.02 -19.61 -3.20
C ALA A 463 -18.80 -20.17 -2.44
N TYR A 464 -18.09 -19.30 -1.72
CA TYR A 464 -16.98 -19.65 -0.83
C TYR A 464 -17.38 -20.66 0.26
N SER A 465 -18.54 -20.48 0.91
CA SER A 465 -19.02 -21.40 1.96
C SER A 465 -19.29 -22.79 1.40
N GLN A 466 -19.85 -22.88 0.17
CA GLN A 466 -20.04 -24.14 -0.54
C GLN A 466 -18.74 -24.81 -0.99
N MET A 467 -17.59 -24.13 -0.92
CA MET A 467 -16.27 -24.69 -1.27
C MET A 467 -15.48 -25.18 -0.06
N LEU A 468 -15.81 -24.73 1.16
CA LEU A 468 -15.20 -25.24 2.40
C LEU A 468 -15.51 -26.72 2.66
N GLU A 469 -16.65 -27.22 2.15
CA GLU A 469 -17.11 -28.59 2.36
C GLU A 469 -16.60 -29.58 1.29
N LYS A 470 -15.82 -29.11 0.30
CA LYS A 470 -15.46 -29.88 -0.89
C LYS A 470 -14.02 -30.38 -0.85
N GLU A 471 -13.83 -31.65 -1.21
CA GLU A 471 -12.53 -32.15 -1.64
C GLU A 471 -12.01 -31.28 -2.79
N ARG A 472 -10.72 -30.97 -2.73
CA ARG A 472 -10.10 -29.91 -3.51
C ARG A 472 -9.77 -30.42 -4.91
N LYS A 473 -9.79 -29.52 -5.89
CA LYS A 473 -9.72 -29.86 -7.32
C LYS A 473 -8.69 -28.97 -8.01
N SER A 474 -7.70 -29.59 -8.62
CA SER A 474 -6.50 -28.91 -9.15
C SER A 474 -6.32 -29.12 -10.64
N ILE A 475 -6.19 -28.03 -11.41
CA ILE A 475 -5.58 -28.08 -12.75
C ILE A 475 -4.07 -28.15 -12.56
N TYR A 476 -3.42 -29.23 -13.00
CA TYR A 476 -1.96 -29.36 -12.92
C TYR A 476 -1.32 -28.68 -14.13
N LEU A 477 -0.56 -27.61 -13.87
CA LEU A 477 0.25 -26.97 -14.90
C LEU A 477 1.63 -27.65 -15.00
N LEU A 478 2.14 -27.77 -16.22
CA LEU A 478 3.53 -28.19 -16.45
C LEU A 478 4.49 -27.20 -15.79
N LYS A 479 5.52 -27.72 -15.11
CA LYS A 479 6.67 -26.90 -14.75
C LYS A 479 7.35 -26.43 -16.03
N SER A 480 7.71 -25.15 -16.13
CA SER A 480 8.66 -24.74 -17.17
C SER A 480 9.98 -25.44 -16.89
N ASP A 481 10.37 -26.37 -17.77
CA ASP A 481 11.72 -26.91 -17.75
C ASP A 481 12.73 -25.76 -17.94
N ASN A 482 13.76 -25.73 -17.10
CA ASN A 482 14.83 -24.74 -17.14
C ASN A 482 15.68 -24.88 -18.42
N LEU A 483 15.67 -26.05 -19.07
CA LEU A 483 16.28 -26.27 -20.39
C LEU A 483 15.58 -25.48 -21.51
N ILE A 484 14.32 -25.06 -21.32
CA ILE A 484 13.61 -24.20 -22.27
C ILE A 484 13.96 -22.74 -21.97
N SER A 485 14.64 -22.07 -22.92
CA SER A 485 14.97 -20.63 -22.80
C SER A 485 13.73 -19.78 -22.57
N LEU A 486 13.83 -18.71 -21.75
CA LEU A 486 12.65 -17.90 -21.41
C LEU A 486 12.04 -17.25 -22.66
N LYS A 487 12.87 -16.87 -23.64
CA LYS A 487 12.39 -16.39 -24.94
C LYS A 487 11.41 -17.36 -25.60
N ASN A 488 11.69 -18.67 -25.59
CA ASN A 488 10.75 -19.66 -26.13
C ASN A 488 9.45 -19.70 -25.31
N VAL A 489 9.53 -19.61 -23.97
CA VAL A 489 8.34 -19.57 -23.09
C VAL A 489 7.47 -18.35 -23.43
N LEU A 490 8.09 -17.19 -23.67
CA LEU A 490 7.41 -15.96 -24.10
C LEU A 490 6.82 -16.10 -25.52
N ASP A 491 7.57 -16.65 -26.48
CA ASP A 491 7.07 -16.94 -27.83
C ASP A 491 5.87 -17.91 -27.82
N TYR A 492 5.85 -18.88 -26.90
CA TYR A 492 4.68 -19.75 -26.66
C TYR A 492 3.52 -18.97 -26.01
N ALA A 493 3.78 -18.14 -25.00
CA ALA A 493 2.77 -17.32 -24.33
C ALA A 493 2.04 -16.38 -25.30
N ASP A 494 2.81 -15.69 -26.15
CA ASP A 494 2.31 -14.74 -27.13
C ASP A 494 1.56 -15.46 -28.27
N LYS A 495 2.12 -16.55 -28.81
CA LYS A 495 1.51 -17.33 -29.93
C LYS A 495 0.15 -17.93 -29.57
N TYR A 496 -0.01 -18.44 -28.35
CA TYR A 496 -1.24 -19.10 -27.90
C TYR A 496 -2.12 -18.20 -27.00
N ASN A 497 -1.71 -16.94 -26.79
CA ASN A 497 -2.36 -15.96 -25.94
C ASN A 497 -2.73 -16.55 -24.58
N THR A 498 -1.74 -17.17 -23.92
CA THR A 498 -1.98 -18.15 -22.85
C THR A 498 -2.67 -17.56 -21.63
N ALA A 499 -2.40 -16.30 -21.30
CA ALA A 499 -3.06 -15.58 -20.21
C ALA A 499 -4.58 -15.42 -20.45
N ILE A 500 -4.99 -14.99 -21.65
CA ILE A 500 -6.42 -14.86 -22.00
C ILE A 500 -7.08 -16.23 -22.17
N THR A 501 -6.37 -17.21 -22.76
CA THR A 501 -6.87 -18.58 -22.91
C THR A 501 -7.09 -19.25 -21.55
N LEU A 502 -6.16 -19.10 -20.60
CA LEU A 502 -6.31 -19.61 -19.24
C LEU A 502 -7.42 -18.87 -18.48
N LYS A 503 -7.48 -17.53 -18.57
CA LYS A 503 -8.57 -16.73 -17.97
C LYS A 503 -9.95 -17.24 -18.39
N LYS A 504 -10.14 -17.57 -19.69
CA LYS A 504 -11.37 -18.18 -20.20
C LYS A 504 -11.61 -19.58 -19.64
N ILE A 505 -10.59 -20.44 -19.59
CA ILE A 505 -10.69 -21.79 -18.98
C ILE A 505 -11.17 -21.70 -17.53
N LEU A 506 -10.64 -20.75 -16.75
CA LEU A 506 -11.04 -20.54 -15.35
C LEU A 506 -12.47 -20.01 -15.22
N GLN A 507 -12.87 -19.06 -16.08
CA GLN A 507 -14.25 -18.56 -16.13
C GLN A 507 -15.22 -19.71 -16.43
N THR A 508 -14.98 -20.49 -17.48
CA THR A 508 -15.80 -21.67 -17.79
C THR A 508 -15.82 -22.67 -16.64
N LEU A 509 -14.70 -22.95 -15.98
CA LEU A 509 -14.67 -23.86 -14.82
C LEU A 509 -15.39 -23.33 -13.58
N SER A 510 -15.57 -22.00 -13.45
CA SER A 510 -16.37 -21.39 -12.38
C SER A 510 -17.88 -21.44 -12.63
N GLU A 511 -18.30 -21.65 -13.88
CA GLU A 511 -19.71 -21.71 -14.32
C GLU A 511 -20.31 -23.13 -14.30
N LEU A 512 -19.48 -24.17 -14.10
CA LEU A 512 -19.87 -25.58 -14.12
C LEU A 512 -20.23 -26.15 -12.74
N ASP A 513 -21.12 -27.15 -12.71
CA ASP A 513 -21.41 -27.92 -11.49
C ASP A 513 -20.23 -28.79 -11.02
N ASP A 514 -20.32 -29.36 -9.81
CA ASP A 514 -19.23 -30.10 -9.20
C ASP A 514 -18.75 -31.34 -9.97
N GLU A 515 -19.61 -31.99 -10.74
CA GLU A 515 -19.30 -33.19 -11.52
C GLU A 515 -18.76 -32.80 -12.90
N GLN A 516 -19.44 -31.86 -13.58
CA GLN A 516 -18.97 -31.28 -14.84
C GLN A 516 -17.57 -30.66 -14.67
N GLN A 517 -17.35 -29.90 -13.59
CA GLN A 517 -16.06 -29.29 -13.26
C GLN A 517 -14.97 -30.34 -12.98
N ARG A 518 -15.28 -31.43 -12.24
CA ARG A 518 -14.32 -32.55 -12.03
C ARG A 518 -13.92 -33.19 -13.35
N ASN A 519 -14.90 -33.51 -14.19
CA ASN A 519 -14.67 -34.15 -15.49
C ASN A 519 -13.87 -33.22 -16.42
N LYS A 520 -14.17 -31.92 -16.43
CA LYS A 520 -13.46 -30.93 -17.25
C LYS A 520 -12.03 -30.64 -16.76
N ILE A 521 -11.79 -30.59 -15.44
CA ILE A 521 -10.44 -30.50 -14.87
C ILE A 521 -9.63 -31.76 -15.23
N SER A 522 -10.23 -32.95 -15.15
CA SER A 522 -9.59 -34.20 -15.57
C SER A 522 -9.25 -34.19 -17.07
N GLU A 523 -10.17 -33.73 -17.93
CA GLU A 523 -9.94 -33.56 -19.38
C GLU A 523 -8.76 -32.62 -19.66
N TYR A 524 -8.73 -31.43 -19.03
CA TYR A 524 -7.62 -30.49 -19.19
C TYR A 524 -6.29 -31.03 -18.65
N ASN A 525 -6.29 -31.71 -17.50
CA ASN A 525 -5.09 -32.33 -16.94
C ASN A 525 -4.53 -33.43 -17.86
N ASN A 526 -5.40 -34.26 -18.42
CA ASN A 526 -5.00 -35.29 -19.40
C ASN A 526 -4.43 -34.65 -20.68
N LEU A 527 -5.07 -33.59 -21.20
CA LEU A 527 -4.61 -32.87 -22.39
C LEU A 527 -3.27 -32.13 -22.16
N ILE A 528 -3.06 -31.56 -20.97
CA ILE A 528 -1.77 -30.97 -20.56
C ILE A 528 -0.70 -32.05 -20.46
N ALA A 529 -1.01 -33.22 -19.88
CA ALA A 529 -0.09 -34.35 -19.80
C ALA A 529 0.19 -35.03 -21.16
N GLU A 530 -0.75 -34.96 -22.11
CA GLU A 530 -0.57 -35.44 -23.48
C GLU A 530 0.35 -34.50 -24.28
N ILE A 531 0.12 -33.18 -24.22
CA ILE A 531 1.02 -32.16 -24.78
C ILE A 531 2.42 -32.27 -24.14
N GLY A 532 2.50 -32.54 -22.84
CA GLY A 532 3.77 -32.78 -22.13
C GLY A 532 4.50 -34.06 -22.59
N LYS A 533 3.82 -35.05 -23.17
CA LYS A 533 4.49 -36.27 -23.68
C LYS A 533 5.18 -36.07 -25.03
N GLU A 534 4.82 -35.06 -25.81
CA GLU A 534 5.54 -34.74 -27.05
C GLU A 534 6.90 -34.07 -26.79
N LYS A 535 7.14 -33.48 -25.61
CA LYS A 535 8.42 -32.88 -25.22
C LYS A 535 8.67 -32.98 -23.72
N ILE A 536 9.84 -33.55 -23.38
CA ILE A 536 10.45 -33.75 -22.04
C ILE A 536 10.24 -35.17 -21.48
N SER A 537 11.35 -35.90 -21.36
CA SER A 537 11.44 -37.17 -20.63
C SER A 537 11.89 -36.90 -19.19
N GLY A 538 10.96 -36.53 -18.30
CA GLY A 538 11.25 -36.27 -16.89
C GLY A 538 9.99 -35.97 -16.08
N GLU A 539 9.87 -36.58 -14.90
CA GLU A 539 8.72 -36.42 -14.01
C GLU A 539 8.83 -35.09 -13.23
N SER A 540 8.20 -34.02 -13.73
CA SER A 540 8.17 -32.72 -13.03
C SER A 540 6.91 -31.90 -13.35
N PHE A 541 5.81 -32.22 -12.68
CA PHE A 541 4.64 -31.35 -12.58
C PHE A 541 4.78 -30.47 -11.34
N VAL A 542 4.24 -29.24 -11.37
CA VAL A 542 4.11 -28.40 -10.16
C VAL A 542 2.63 -28.24 -9.87
N ASN A 543 2.26 -28.45 -8.60
CA ASN A 543 0.88 -28.41 -8.14
C ASN A 543 0.37 -26.97 -8.00
N TYR A 544 0.29 -26.25 -9.12
CA TYR A 544 -0.40 -24.96 -9.24
C TYR A 544 -1.92 -25.18 -9.30
N THR A 545 -2.56 -25.53 -8.18
CA THR A 545 -4.03 -25.64 -8.11
C THR A 545 -4.72 -24.39 -8.64
N LEU A 546 -5.42 -24.49 -9.76
CA LEU A 546 -6.41 -23.49 -10.16
C LEU A 546 -7.82 -24.01 -9.89
N GLY A 547 -8.50 -23.37 -8.94
CA GLY A 547 -9.93 -23.57 -8.66
C GLY A 547 -10.74 -22.34 -9.09
N GLY A 548 -12.06 -22.49 -9.17
CA GLY A 548 -12.96 -21.37 -9.53
C GLY A 548 -13.03 -20.24 -8.48
N ALA A 549 -12.59 -20.50 -7.24
CA ALA A 549 -12.33 -19.53 -6.18
C ALA A 549 -11.40 -20.15 -5.11
N GLY A 550 -10.97 -19.37 -4.11
CA GLY A 550 -10.00 -19.77 -3.07
C GLY A 550 -10.41 -19.42 -1.62
N LEU A 551 -9.68 -19.93 -0.62
CA LEU A 551 -10.09 -20.02 0.81
C LEU A 551 -8.94 -19.71 1.81
N ILE A 552 -9.08 -19.42 3.13
CA ILE A 552 -10.03 -19.88 4.18
C ILE A 552 -10.15 -18.84 5.34
N PRO A 553 -11.35 -18.33 5.69
CA PRO A 553 -11.89 -18.46 7.08
C PRO A 553 -13.41 -18.73 7.20
N VAL A 554 -13.83 -19.45 8.25
CA VAL A 554 -15.24 -19.70 8.67
C VAL A 554 -15.73 -18.45 9.46
N VAL A 555 -16.98 -17.95 9.41
CA VAL A 555 -18.28 -18.53 9.88
C VAL A 555 -19.45 -18.09 8.98
N GLY A 556 -20.44 -18.99 8.82
CA GLY A 556 -21.49 -18.89 7.81
C GLY A 556 -22.66 -17.92 8.03
N ALA A 557 -23.41 -17.78 6.93
CA ALA A 557 -24.78 -17.29 6.76
C ALA A 557 -25.09 -15.80 7.05
N GLY A 558 -25.30 -15.03 5.98
CA GLY A 558 -26.07 -13.77 5.99
C GLY A 558 -25.42 -12.61 6.74
N ALA A 559 -24.37 -12.01 6.18
CA ALA A 559 -23.58 -10.99 6.84
C ALA A 559 -23.12 -9.87 5.88
N SER A 560 -23.39 -8.62 6.26
CA SER A 560 -22.76 -7.43 5.68
C SER A 560 -21.43 -7.14 6.39
N ILE A 561 -20.70 -6.10 5.97
CA ILE A 561 -19.46 -5.64 6.62
C ILE A 561 -19.64 -5.56 8.15
N VAL A 562 -20.76 -4.97 8.61
CA VAL A 562 -21.08 -4.86 10.05
C VAL A 562 -21.16 -6.23 10.72
N SER A 563 -21.77 -7.24 10.09
CA SER A 563 -21.88 -8.59 10.67
C SER A 563 -20.61 -9.43 10.53
N ILE A 564 -19.73 -9.15 9.56
CA ILE A 564 -18.36 -9.71 9.55
C ILE A 564 -17.59 -9.19 10.78
N ILE A 565 -17.65 -7.88 11.07
CA ILE A 565 -16.98 -7.30 12.24
C ILE A 565 -17.64 -7.79 13.54
N LEU A 566 -18.97 -7.84 13.63
CA LEU A 566 -19.66 -8.40 14.81
C LEU A 566 -19.37 -9.89 15.03
N GLN A 567 -19.25 -10.69 13.97
CA GLN A 567 -18.84 -12.09 14.10
C GLN A 567 -17.37 -12.19 14.56
N PHE A 568 -16.48 -11.34 14.06
CA PHE A 568 -15.10 -11.26 14.57
C PHE A 568 -15.07 -10.84 16.06
N LEU A 569 -15.86 -9.86 16.48
CA LEU A 569 -16.01 -9.45 17.88
C LEU A 569 -16.63 -10.53 18.79
N LYS A 570 -17.44 -11.42 18.21
CA LYS A 570 -18.04 -12.60 18.85
C LYS A 570 -17.05 -13.77 18.95
N ASP A 571 -16.13 -13.90 17.99
CA ASP A 571 -14.99 -14.83 18.04
C ASP A 571 -13.83 -14.31 18.91
N ILE A 572 -13.74 -12.98 19.12
CA ILE A 572 -13.06 -12.31 20.25
C ILE A 572 -13.87 -12.49 21.57
N GLY A 573 -14.94 -13.30 21.56
CA GLY A 573 -15.39 -14.09 22.70
C GLY A 573 -14.47 -15.28 23.05
N VAL A 574 -13.35 -15.42 22.34
CA VAL A 574 -12.19 -16.27 22.62
C VAL A 574 -12.50 -17.77 22.66
N LYS A 575 -12.80 -18.35 21.48
CA LYS A 575 -12.29 -19.70 21.17
C LYS A 575 -10.81 -19.61 20.78
N ARG A 576 -9.98 -19.32 21.79
CA ARG A 576 -8.52 -19.04 21.75
C ARG A 576 -7.71 -19.86 20.75
N ASN A 577 -8.13 -21.10 20.53
CA ASN A 577 -7.42 -22.08 19.71
C ASN A 577 -7.59 -21.86 18.20
N SER A 578 -8.58 -21.12 17.67
CA SER A 578 -8.76 -21.04 16.20
C SER A 578 -7.63 -20.26 15.49
N VAL A 579 -7.40 -19.01 15.90
CA VAL A 579 -6.31 -18.16 15.37
C VAL A 579 -4.95 -18.74 15.74
N ILE A 580 -4.79 -19.20 16.99
CA ILE A 580 -3.54 -19.83 17.45
C ILE A 580 -3.27 -21.15 16.71
N ASN A 581 -4.29 -21.91 16.29
CA ASN A 581 -4.08 -23.11 15.49
C ASN A 581 -3.71 -22.78 14.03
N LYS A 582 -4.19 -21.68 13.42
CA LYS A 582 -3.65 -21.25 12.11
C LYS A 582 -2.13 -21.04 12.20
N PHE A 583 -1.69 -20.15 13.09
CA PHE A 583 -0.26 -19.85 13.32
C PHE A 583 0.57 -21.01 13.92
N LYS A 584 -0.03 -22.18 14.22
CA LYS A 584 0.68 -23.38 14.70
C LYS A 584 0.60 -24.59 13.78
N LEU A 585 -0.46 -24.74 13.00
CA LEU A 585 -0.58 -25.79 11.97
C LEU A 585 0.27 -25.43 10.74
N ASP A 586 0.38 -24.13 10.45
CA ASP A 586 1.24 -23.60 9.39
C ASP A 586 2.74 -23.62 9.78
N LYS A 587 3.10 -24.09 10.99
CA LYS A 587 4.45 -24.60 11.27
C LYS A 587 4.63 -26.00 10.68
N ALA A 588 4.67 -26.06 9.36
CA ALA A 588 5.05 -27.20 8.53
C ALA A 588 4.49 -28.57 9.00
N SER A 589 3.18 -28.76 8.84
CA SER A 589 2.58 -30.11 8.79
C SER A 589 2.18 -30.45 7.36
N THR A 590 2.43 -31.70 6.94
CA THR A 590 2.28 -32.16 5.55
C THR A 590 0.81 -32.34 5.17
N ALA A 591 0.17 -31.29 4.69
CA ALA A 591 -1.13 -31.34 4.00
C ALA A 591 -1.33 -30.11 3.08
N ASP A 592 -1.33 -30.35 1.76
CA ASP A 592 -2.42 -30.01 0.84
C ASP A 592 -3.09 -28.62 1.03
N GLU A 593 -3.12 -27.64 0.10
CA GLU A 593 -2.84 -27.55 -1.35
C GLU A 593 -2.77 -26.06 -1.73
N VAL A 594 -2.53 -25.77 -3.01
CA VAL A 594 -2.61 -24.44 -3.62
C VAL A 594 -4.07 -24.00 -3.86
N TYR A 595 -4.29 -22.71 -4.19
CA TYR A 595 -5.41 -22.21 -4.99
C TYR A 595 -4.97 -20.94 -5.75
N VAL A 596 -5.34 -20.82 -7.03
CA VAL A 596 -5.46 -19.56 -7.79
C VAL A 596 -6.90 -19.06 -7.69
N LEU A 597 -7.11 -17.77 -7.95
CA LEU A 597 -8.11 -16.98 -7.24
C LEU A 597 -9.04 -16.12 -8.09
N ASP A 598 -10.25 -15.96 -7.56
CA ASP A 598 -11.25 -14.95 -7.91
C ASP A 598 -10.98 -13.63 -7.17
N LYS A 599 -11.72 -12.56 -7.53
CA LYS A 599 -11.80 -11.22 -6.93
C LYS A 599 -11.51 -11.10 -5.41
N LEU A 600 -11.92 -12.09 -4.63
CA LEU A 600 -12.13 -12.02 -3.17
C LEU A 600 -10.92 -12.23 -2.29
N SER A 601 -9.92 -12.98 -2.76
CA SER A 601 -8.59 -13.04 -2.15
C SER A 601 -7.60 -12.88 -3.28
N ARG A 602 -6.43 -12.29 -3.00
CA ARG A 602 -5.38 -12.08 -4.00
C ARG A 602 -4.10 -12.83 -3.68
N VAL A 603 -4.12 -13.72 -2.68
CA VAL A 603 -2.94 -14.47 -2.22
C VAL A 603 -2.98 -15.89 -2.78
N ALA A 604 -2.26 -16.13 -3.89
CA ALA A 604 -2.03 -17.48 -4.35
C ALA A 604 -1.44 -18.32 -3.20
N LYS A 605 -1.75 -19.60 -3.14
CA LYS A 605 -1.03 -20.51 -2.25
C LYS A 605 0.08 -21.20 -3.02
N ILE A 606 1.07 -21.76 -2.32
CA ILE A 606 2.16 -22.52 -2.95
C ILE A 606 2.37 -23.81 -2.14
N SER A 607 2.47 -24.94 -2.84
CA SER A 607 2.75 -26.24 -2.26
C SER A 607 4.25 -26.51 -2.38
N LEU A 608 4.85 -26.89 -1.27
CA LEU A 608 6.23 -27.37 -1.18
C LEU A 608 6.19 -28.87 -0.89
N GLN A 609 7.10 -29.61 -1.54
CA GLN A 609 7.32 -31.05 -1.36
C GLN A 609 8.56 -31.28 -0.51
#